data_AF-G5HN52-F1
#
_entry.id   AF-G5HN52-F1
#
_cell.length_a   1.000
_cell.length_b   1.000
_cell.length_c   1.000
_cell.angle_alpha   90.00
_cell.angle_beta   90.00
_cell.angle_gamma   90.00
#
_symmetry.space_group_name_H-M   'P 1'
#
loop_
_entity.id
_entity.type
_entity.pdbx_description
1 polymer ?
#
loop_
_entity_poly.entity_id
_entity_poly.type
_entity_poly.pdbx_seq_one_letter_code
_entity_poly.pdbx_strand_id
1 'polypeptide(L)'
;MELLEQMRMLLREKTILFGQYEKETLRLDRDDLEAVDEIVEAVNARQAIIEKINGLDREIEAIRDRSSYGSRCYMIGKNRCDYSGLSEAEQILFKDGQDVFTMITRIRDLEAGVPGKMAKIRAQLQSRIKQNNVNGKFTGYLKQMNQGSKGVLYDKRR
;
A
#
# COMPACT_ATOMS: atom_id res chain seq x y z
N MET A 1 13.40 -9.79 32.90
CA MET A 1 13.44 -10.71 31.76
C MET A 1 12.11 -10.75 31.00
N GLU A 2 10.96 -10.78 31.67
CA GLU A 2 9.65 -10.88 30.99
C GLU A 2 9.38 -9.76 29.96
N LEU A 3 9.62 -8.49 30.30
CA LEU A 3 9.40 -7.36 29.37
C LEU A 3 10.35 -7.36 28.16
N LEU A 4 11.58 -7.87 28.34
CA LEU A 4 12.56 -7.99 27.26
C LEU A 4 12.06 -9.00 26.22
N GLU A 5 11.60 -10.16 26.67
CA GLU A 5 11.08 -11.19 25.77
C GLU A 5 9.78 -10.76 25.09
N GLN A 6 8.87 -10.12 25.82
CA GLN A 6 7.66 -9.52 25.23
C GLN A 6 8.02 -8.53 24.11
N MET A 7 8.98 -7.63 24.36
CA MET A 7 9.44 -6.68 23.34
C MET A 7 10.01 -7.40 22.10
N ARG A 8 10.81 -8.45 22.31
CA ARG A 8 11.40 -9.23 21.21
C ARG A 8 10.33 -9.93 20.37
N MET A 9 9.34 -10.55 21.02
CA MET A 9 8.23 -11.20 20.32
C MET A 9 7.48 -10.21 19.44
N LEU A 10 7.13 -9.04 19.98
CA LEU A 10 6.43 -7.99 19.22
C LEU A 10 7.24 -7.49 18.03
N LEU A 11 8.56 -7.28 18.18
CA LEU A 11 9.42 -6.87 17.06
C LEU A 11 9.51 -7.95 15.97
N ARG A 12 9.59 -9.23 16.34
CA ARG A 12 9.59 -10.34 15.37
C ARG A 12 8.28 -10.44 14.62
N GLU A 13 7.15 -10.30 15.32
CA GLU A 13 5.84 -10.26 14.69
C GLU A 13 5.73 -9.06 13.74
N LYS A 14 6.27 -7.91 14.16
CA LYS A 14 6.33 -6.71 13.31
C LYS A 14 7.15 -6.95 12.04
N THR A 15 8.29 -7.65 12.14
CA THR A 15 9.10 -8.06 10.98
C THR A 15 8.30 -8.96 10.03
N ILE A 16 7.53 -9.92 10.56
CA ILE A 16 6.66 -10.79 9.75
C ILE A 16 5.59 -9.97 9.01
N LEU A 17 4.92 -9.05 9.71
CA LEU A 17 3.91 -8.18 9.11
C LEU A 17 4.50 -7.27 8.04
N PHE A 18 5.70 -6.71 8.25
CA PHE A 18 6.40 -5.97 7.21
C PHE A 18 6.77 -6.86 6.02
N GLY A 19 7.12 -8.13 6.23
CA GLY A 19 7.32 -9.09 5.14
C GLY A 19 6.04 -9.36 4.33
N GLN A 20 4.88 -9.40 4.98
CA GLN A 20 3.60 -9.48 4.28
C GLN A 20 3.31 -8.20 3.50
N TYR A 21 3.57 -7.04 4.11
CA TYR A 21 3.42 -5.74 3.46
C TYR A 21 4.30 -5.60 2.21
N GLU A 22 5.54 -6.08 2.29
CA GLU A 22 6.48 -6.12 1.16
C GLU A 22 5.88 -6.94 -0.01
N LYS A 23 5.35 -8.13 0.28
CA LYS A 23 4.71 -8.99 -0.75
C LYS A 23 3.52 -8.30 -1.42
N GLU A 24 2.65 -7.65 -0.64
CA GLU A 24 1.53 -6.90 -1.20
C GLU A 24 2.00 -5.66 -1.98
N THR A 25 3.11 -5.04 -1.58
CA THR A 25 3.72 -3.93 -2.32
C THR A 25 4.26 -4.39 -3.68
N LEU A 26 4.87 -5.58 -3.76
CA LEU A 26 5.32 -6.17 -5.01
C LEU A 26 4.17 -6.45 -5.98
N ARG A 27 2.97 -6.78 -5.49
CA ARG A 27 1.78 -6.95 -6.34
C ARG A 27 1.36 -5.66 -7.05
N LEU A 28 1.79 -4.49 -6.57
CA LEU A 28 1.58 -3.20 -7.22
C LEU A 28 2.60 -2.90 -8.32
N ASP A 29 3.57 -3.80 -8.55
CA ASP A 29 4.51 -3.72 -9.67
C ASP A 29 3.85 -4.15 -10.99
N ARG A 30 2.81 -3.42 -11.39
CA ARG A 30 2.07 -3.63 -12.64
C ARG A 30 1.67 -2.29 -13.23
N ASP A 31 1.60 -2.20 -14.56
CA ASP A 31 1.24 -0.96 -15.26
C ASP A 31 0.22 -1.15 -16.40
N ASP A 32 -0.45 -2.29 -16.43
CA ASP A 32 -1.54 -2.62 -17.35
C ASP A 32 -2.94 -2.38 -16.73
N LEU A 33 -3.95 -2.24 -17.59
CA LEU A 33 -5.34 -1.97 -17.19
C LEU A 33 -6.08 -3.19 -16.65
N GLU A 34 -5.64 -4.40 -16.98
CA GLU A 34 -6.31 -5.64 -16.56
C GLU A 34 -6.00 -5.94 -15.10
N ALA A 35 -4.85 -5.46 -14.61
CA ALA A 35 -4.42 -5.56 -13.23
C ALA A 35 -5.11 -4.59 -12.24
N VAL A 36 -6.04 -3.74 -12.68
CA VAL A 36 -6.66 -2.71 -11.80
C VAL A 36 -7.35 -3.32 -10.59
N ASP A 37 -8.11 -4.39 -10.77
CA ASP A 37 -8.82 -5.05 -9.65
C ASP A 37 -7.83 -5.67 -8.66
N GLU A 38 -6.79 -6.35 -9.16
CA GLU A 38 -5.71 -6.91 -8.33
C GLU A 38 -4.94 -5.83 -7.56
N ILE A 39 -4.73 -4.66 -8.17
CA ILE A 39 -4.11 -3.50 -7.54
C ILE A 39 -4.97 -2.99 -6.39
N VAL A 40 -6.29 -2.88 -6.59
CA VAL A 40 -7.22 -2.47 -5.53
C VAL A 40 -7.21 -3.46 -4.38
N GLU A 41 -7.23 -4.75 -4.66
CA GLU A 41 -7.11 -5.80 -3.64
C GLU A 41 -5.80 -5.70 -2.85
N ALA A 42 -4.67 -5.53 -3.54
CA ALA A 42 -3.36 -5.40 -2.90
C ALA A 42 -3.27 -4.14 -2.04
N VAL A 43 -3.84 -3.00 -2.47
CA VAL A 43 -3.93 -1.78 -1.66
C VAL A 43 -4.76 -2.01 -0.38
N ASN A 44 -5.91 -2.67 -0.50
CA ASN A 44 -6.74 -3.01 0.65
C ASN A 44 -6.02 -3.96 1.63
N ALA A 45 -5.32 -4.97 1.10
CA ALA A 45 -4.52 -5.88 1.90
C ALA A 45 -3.39 -5.16 2.65
N ARG A 46 -2.68 -4.23 1.98
CA ARG A 46 -1.67 -3.36 2.62
C ARG A 46 -2.27 -2.54 3.76
N GLN A 47 -3.46 -1.98 3.58
CA GLN A 47 -4.13 -1.20 4.62
C GLN A 47 -4.47 -2.04 5.85
N ALA A 48 -4.99 -3.26 5.66
CA ALA A 48 -5.26 -4.18 6.76
C ALA A 48 -3.98 -4.59 7.52
N ILE A 49 -2.85 -4.73 6.82
CA ILE A 49 -1.55 -5.01 7.45
C ILE A 49 -1.06 -3.81 8.26
N ILE A 50 -1.20 -2.58 7.74
CA ILE A 50 -0.85 -1.34 8.47
C ILE A 50 -1.62 -1.26 9.79
N GLU A 51 -2.90 -1.61 9.80
CA GLU A 51 -3.71 -1.60 11.03
C GLU A 51 -3.17 -2.56 12.10
N LYS A 52 -2.72 -3.75 11.69
CA LYS A 52 -2.07 -4.71 12.60
C LYS A 52 -0.74 -4.18 13.13
N ILE A 53 0.09 -3.61 12.25
CA ILE A 53 1.37 -2.99 12.63
C ILE A 53 1.15 -1.85 13.63
N ASN A 54 0.14 -1.01 13.41
CA ASN A 54 -0.24 0.06 14.33
C ASN A 54 -0.70 -0.50 15.70
N GLY A 55 -1.36 -1.66 15.70
CA GLY A 55 -1.67 -2.40 16.93
C GLY A 55 -0.41 -2.78 17.71
N LEU A 56 0.55 -3.43 17.03
CA LEU A 56 1.83 -3.80 17.65
C LEU A 56 2.61 -2.58 18.15
N ASP A 57 2.57 -1.46 17.42
CA ASP A 57 3.23 -0.24 17.86
C ASP A 57 2.67 0.29 19.18
N ARG A 58 1.35 0.22 19.38
CA ARG A 58 0.73 0.59 20.66
C ARG A 58 1.12 -0.38 21.78
N GLU A 59 1.25 -1.67 21.49
CA GLU A 59 1.70 -2.65 22.50
C GLU A 59 3.16 -2.44 22.91
N ILE A 60 4.03 -2.15 21.94
CA ILE A 60 5.43 -1.78 22.15
C ILE A 60 5.54 -0.51 23.01
N GLU A 61 4.73 0.50 22.72
CA GLU A 61 4.65 1.73 23.53
C GLU A 61 4.09 1.46 24.94
N ALA A 62 3.11 0.56 25.07
CA ALA A 62 2.62 0.16 26.39
C ALA A 62 3.71 -0.52 27.22
N ILE A 63 4.61 -1.33 26.63
CA ILE A 63 5.77 -1.89 27.35
C ILE A 63 6.72 -0.78 27.79
N ARG A 64 7.00 0.20 26.92
CA ARG A 64 7.84 1.37 27.24
C ARG A 64 7.35 2.07 28.51
N ASP A 65 6.04 2.26 28.61
CA ASP A 65 5.43 3.09 29.66
C ASP A 65 5.22 2.35 30.99
N ARG A 66 5.38 1.01 31.03
CA ARG A 66 5.23 0.20 32.24
C ARG A 66 6.35 0.38 33.27
N SER A 67 7.58 0.69 32.84
CA SER A 67 8.73 0.78 33.75
C SER A 67 9.96 1.43 33.10
N SER A 68 10.95 1.80 33.91
CA SER A 68 12.27 2.24 33.44
C SER A 68 12.97 1.17 32.59
N TYR A 69 12.86 -0.11 32.98
CA TYR A 69 13.42 -1.21 32.19
C TYR A 69 12.67 -1.42 30.87
N GLY A 70 11.35 -1.25 30.86
CA GLY A 70 10.53 -1.23 29.63
C GLY A 70 10.97 -0.12 28.68
N SER A 71 11.19 1.09 29.20
CA SER A 71 11.73 2.22 28.44
C SER A 71 13.12 1.92 27.87
N ARG A 72 14.01 1.29 28.66
CA ARG A 72 15.31 0.80 28.17
C ARG A 72 15.15 -0.21 27.03
N CYS A 73 14.29 -1.21 27.18
CA CYS A 73 14.01 -2.20 26.12
C CYS A 73 13.49 -1.54 24.85
N TYR A 74 12.58 -0.57 24.98
CA TYR A 74 12.08 0.21 23.85
C TYR A 74 13.20 0.92 23.10
N MET A 75 14.10 1.60 23.82
CA MET A 75 15.24 2.30 23.20
C MET A 75 16.20 1.33 22.50
N ILE A 76 16.44 0.16 23.07
CA ILE A 76 17.25 -0.90 22.46
C ILE A 76 16.59 -1.41 21.17
N GLY A 77 15.30 -1.74 21.21
CA GLY A 77 14.54 -2.21 20.06
C GLY A 77 14.39 -1.17 18.94
N LYS A 78 14.45 0.13 19.29
CA LYS A 78 14.53 1.24 18.32
C LYS A 78 15.96 1.54 17.86
N ASN A 79 16.95 0.76 18.29
CA ASN A 79 18.37 0.93 18.00
C ASN A 79 18.91 2.32 18.38
N ARG A 80 18.43 2.90 19.48
CA ARG A 80 18.80 4.22 20.00
C ARG A 80 19.62 4.12 21.29
N CYS A 81 20.64 3.26 21.27
CA CYS A 81 21.55 3.05 22.40
C CYS A 81 22.93 2.61 21.89
N ASP A 82 23.93 2.70 22.76
CA ASP A 82 25.25 2.10 22.50
C ASP A 82 25.15 0.57 22.60
N TYR A 83 25.55 -0.11 21.52
CA TYR A 83 25.53 -1.57 21.43
C TYR A 83 26.56 -2.24 22.35
N SER A 84 27.72 -1.59 22.56
CA SER A 84 28.83 -2.18 23.32
C SER A 84 28.50 -2.35 24.81
N GLY A 85 27.60 -1.51 25.33
CA GLY A 85 27.11 -1.56 26.71
C GLY A 85 25.91 -2.47 26.94
N LEU A 86 25.50 -3.28 25.95
CA LEU A 86 24.37 -4.19 26.07
C LEU A 86 24.80 -5.59 26.50
N SER A 87 24.01 -6.19 27.40
CA SER A 87 24.10 -7.63 27.68
C SER A 87 23.77 -8.48 26.45
N GLU A 88 24.17 -9.75 26.43
CA GLU A 88 23.89 -10.64 25.29
C GLU A 88 22.39 -10.70 24.93
N ALA A 89 21.51 -10.80 25.93
CA ALA A 89 20.07 -10.83 25.71
C ALA A 89 19.54 -9.51 25.10
N GLU A 90 20.06 -8.37 25.55
CA GLU A 90 19.73 -7.05 25.02
C GLU A 90 20.28 -6.84 23.60
N GLN A 91 21.45 -7.40 23.30
CA GLN A 91 22.02 -7.37 21.95
C GLN A 91 21.15 -8.15 20.95
N ILE A 92 20.48 -9.23 21.39
CA ILE A 92 19.53 -9.94 20.54
C ILE A 92 18.29 -9.08 20.27
N LEU A 93 17.74 -8.41 21.28
CA LEU A 93 16.66 -7.44 21.07
C LEU A 93 17.06 -6.31 20.11
N PHE A 94 18.29 -5.82 20.22
CA PHE A 94 18.83 -4.83 19.29
C PHE A 94 18.83 -5.35 17.85
N LYS A 95 19.24 -6.62 17.64
CA LYS A 95 19.22 -7.28 16.33
C LYS A 95 17.79 -7.47 15.80
N ASP A 96 16.86 -7.92 16.64
CA ASP A 96 15.44 -8.01 16.27
C ASP A 96 14.91 -6.63 15.79
N GLY A 97 15.37 -5.52 16.39
CA GLY A 97 15.08 -4.15 15.93
C GLY A 97 15.72 -3.79 14.57
N GLN A 98 16.97 -4.20 14.33
CA GLN A 98 17.65 -4.00 13.04
C GLN A 98 16.95 -4.73 11.90
N ASP A 99 16.40 -5.91 12.15
CA ASP A 99 15.63 -6.67 11.15
C ASP A 99 14.40 -5.88 10.70
N VAL A 100 13.68 -5.25 11.65
CA VAL A 100 12.55 -4.36 11.34
C VAL A 100 13.01 -3.18 10.47
N PHE A 101 14.10 -2.51 10.82
CA PHE A 101 14.61 -1.37 10.02
C PHE A 101 15.05 -1.78 8.62
N THR A 102 15.66 -2.97 8.49
CA THR A 102 16.05 -3.53 7.20
C THR A 102 14.83 -3.75 6.32
N MET A 103 13.75 -4.33 6.87
CA MET A 103 12.50 -4.52 6.14
C MET A 103 11.86 -3.19 5.71
N ILE A 104 11.80 -2.20 6.61
CA ILE A 104 11.26 -0.87 6.29
C ILE A 104 12.04 -0.21 5.15
N THR A 105 13.37 -0.33 5.15
CA THR A 105 14.23 0.25 4.11
C THR A 105 13.94 -0.39 2.75
N ARG A 106 13.87 -1.72 2.70
CA ARG A 106 13.53 -2.46 1.48
C ARG A 106 12.15 -2.07 0.93
N ILE A 107 11.15 -1.98 1.80
CA ILE A 107 9.79 -1.57 1.40
C ILE A 107 9.81 -0.16 0.80
N ARG A 108 10.51 0.79 1.45
CA ARG A 108 10.62 2.17 0.96
C ARG A 108 11.20 2.23 -0.45
N ASP A 109 12.20 1.41 -0.74
CA ASP A 109 12.81 1.36 -2.07
C ASP A 109 11.85 0.79 -3.12
N LEU A 110 11.07 -0.24 -2.76
CA LEU A 110 10.02 -0.79 -3.63
C LEU A 110 8.89 0.22 -3.89
N GLU A 111 8.48 0.96 -2.87
CA GLU A 111 7.39 1.93 -2.95
C GLU A 111 7.69 3.11 -3.87
N ALA A 112 8.96 3.49 -4.02
CA ALA A 112 9.36 4.63 -4.83
C ALA A 112 8.85 4.54 -6.30
N GLY A 113 8.72 3.33 -6.83
CA GLY A 113 8.23 3.09 -8.20
C GLY A 113 6.71 3.01 -8.36
N VAL A 114 5.96 2.84 -7.27
CA VAL A 114 4.50 2.60 -7.32
C VAL A 114 3.72 3.81 -7.85
N PRO A 115 3.97 5.06 -7.41
CA PRO A 115 3.22 6.23 -7.90
C PRO A 115 3.30 6.42 -9.42
N GLY A 116 4.46 6.15 -10.02
CA GLY A 116 4.66 6.26 -11.46
C GLY A 116 3.81 5.28 -12.25
N LYS A 117 3.70 4.03 -11.77
CA LYS A 117 2.87 2.97 -12.39
C LYS A 117 1.39 3.30 -12.27
N MET A 118 0.94 3.74 -11.10
CA MET A 118 -0.44 4.19 -10.88
C MET A 118 -0.81 5.38 -11.78
N ALA A 119 0.14 6.29 -12.02
CA ALA A 119 -0.06 7.41 -12.94
C ALA A 119 -0.24 6.95 -14.40
N LYS A 120 0.51 5.93 -14.85
CA LYS A 120 0.34 5.33 -16.18
C LYS A 120 -1.05 4.69 -16.34
N ILE A 121 -1.46 3.86 -15.38
CA ILE A 121 -2.79 3.21 -15.38
C ILE A 121 -3.88 4.28 -15.43
N ARG A 122 -3.79 5.31 -14.59
CA ARG A 122 -4.73 6.44 -14.58
C ARG A 122 -4.80 7.13 -15.94
N ALA A 123 -3.67 7.38 -16.60
CA ALA A 123 -3.63 8.00 -17.92
C ALA A 123 -4.30 7.12 -18.99
N GLN A 124 -4.06 5.81 -18.95
CA GLN A 124 -4.69 4.85 -19.86
C GLN A 124 -6.22 4.79 -19.64
N LEU A 125 -6.68 4.74 -18.39
CA LEU A 125 -8.11 4.80 -18.05
C LEU A 125 -8.77 6.09 -18.55
N GLN A 126 -8.14 7.24 -18.32
CA GLN A 126 -8.62 8.54 -18.81
C GLN A 126 -8.72 8.58 -20.34
N SER A 127 -7.76 7.99 -21.05
CA SER A 127 -7.78 7.90 -22.51
C SER A 127 -8.95 7.05 -23.01
N ARG A 128 -9.16 5.86 -22.43
CA ARG A 128 -10.31 4.99 -22.79
C ARG A 128 -11.65 5.66 -22.51
N ILE A 129 -11.80 6.37 -21.38
CA ILE A 129 -13.02 7.12 -21.05
C ILE A 129 -13.28 8.21 -22.10
N LYS A 130 -12.25 8.96 -22.49
CA LYS A 130 -12.38 9.98 -23.55
C LYS A 130 -12.81 9.36 -24.88
N GLN A 131 -12.18 8.26 -25.29
CA GLN A 131 -12.52 7.53 -26.53
C GLN A 131 -13.97 7.02 -26.51
N ASN A 132 -14.40 6.37 -25.41
CA ASN A 132 -15.77 5.89 -25.27
C ASN A 132 -16.80 7.01 -25.30
N ASN A 133 -16.50 8.16 -24.68
CA ASN A 133 -17.38 9.32 -24.74
C ASN A 133 -17.49 9.90 -26.17
N VAL A 134 -16.38 9.91 -26.94
CA VAL A 134 -16.40 10.32 -28.35
C VAL A 134 -17.23 9.34 -29.18
N ASN A 135 -17.03 8.03 -28.99
CA ASN A 135 -17.80 7.00 -29.69
C ASN A 135 -19.30 7.05 -29.34
N GLY A 136 -19.65 7.30 -28.08
CA GLY A 136 -21.02 7.48 -27.62
C GLY A 136 -21.70 8.70 -28.26
N LYS A 137 -20.99 9.84 -28.31
CA LYS A 137 -21.47 11.04 -29.02
C LYS A 137 -21.65 10.79 -30.52
N PHE A 138 -20.67 10.15 -31.17
CA PHE A 138 -20.72 9.79 -32.58
C PHE A 138 -21.90 8.85 -32.89
N THR A 139 -22.13 7.85 -32.05
CA THR A 139 -23.29 6.94 -32.16
C THR A 139 -24.61 7.69 -31.99
N GLY A 140 -24.66 8.68 -31.09
CA GLY A 140 -25.80 9.58 -30.94
C GLY A 140 -26.09 10.38 -32.21
N TYR A 141 -25.06 10.98 -32.82
CA TYR A 141 -25.19 11.71 -34.10
C TYR A 141 -25.66 10.79 -35.24
N LEU A 142 -25.13 9.57 -35.34
CA LEU A 142 -25.55 8.57 -36.33
C LEU A 142 -27.02 8.16 -36.17
N LYS A 143 -27.50 7.97 -34.93
CA LYS A 143 -28.91 7.68 -34.65
C LYS A 143 -29.82 8.85 -35.02
N GLN A 144 -29.41 10.09 -34.76
CA GLN A 144 -30.15 11.28 -35.19
C GLN A 144 -30.19 11.42 -36.72
N MET A 145 -29.09 11.11 -37.43
CA MET A 145 -29.08 11.08 -38.90
C MET A 145 -29.99 9.98 -39.47
N ASN A 146 -30.00 8.78 -38.87
CA ASN A 146 -30.91 7.69 -39.28
C ASN A 146 -32.38 7.95 -38.93
N GLN A 147 -32.67 8.79 -37.93
CA GLN A 147 -34.04 9.25 -37.64
C GLN A 147 -34.49 10.38 -38.59
N GLY A 148 -33.57 11.18 -39.13
CA GLY A 148 -33.86 12.22 -40.14
C GLY A 148 -34.14 11.70 -41.56
N SER A 149 -33.85 10.41 -41.83
CA SER A 149 -34.10 9.75 -43.12
C SER A 149 -35.55 9.23 -43.28
N LYS A 150 -36.30 9.08 -42.18
CA LYS A 150 -37.73 8.74 -42.22
C LYS A 150 -38.60 9.97 -41.99
N GLY A 151 -38.76 10.78 -43.04
CA GLY A 151 -39.86 11.75 -43.08
C GLY A 151 -39.46 13.14 -43.50
N VAL A 152 -39.03 13.29 -44.76
CA VAL A 152 -39.26 14.54 -45.49
C VAL A 152 -39.65 14.20 -46.93
N LEU A 153 -40.83 13.61 -47.09
CA LEU A 153 -41.58 13.75 -48.34
C LEU A 153 -42.11 15.19 -48.35
N TYR A 154 -41.34 16.13 -48.89
CA TYR A 154 -41.89 17.42 -49.28
C TYR A 154 -42.94 17.15 -50.36
N ASP A 155 -44.19 17.38 -49.98
CA ASP A 155 -45.36 17.37 -50.84
C ASP A 155 -45.18 18.46 -51.92
N LYS A 156 -44.88 18.04 -53.15
CA LYS A 156 -44.92 18.93 -54.32
C LYS A 156 -46.38 19.09 -54.75
N ARG A 157 -47.13 20.03 -54.16
CA ARG A 157 -48.32 20.64 -54.79
C ARG A 157 -48.61 22.06 -54.26
N ARG A 158 -48.16 23.08 -54.97
CA ARG A 158 -49.01 24.01 -55.75
C ARG A 158 -48.17 25.06 -56.45
#